data_AF-A0A942YUP9-F1
#
_entry.id   AF-A0A942YUP9-F1
#
_cell.length_a   1.000
_cell.length_b   1.000
_cell.length_c   1.000
_cell.angle_alpha   90.00
_cell.angle_beta   90.00
_cell.angle_gamma   90.00
#
_symmetry.space_group_name_H-M   'P 1'
#
loop_
_entity.id
_entity.type
_entity.pdbx_description
1 polymer ?
#
loop_
_entity_poly.entity_id
_entity_poly.type
_entity_poly.pdbx_seq_one_letter_code
_entity_poly.pdbx_strand_id
1 'polypeptide(L)'
;MEEKLKHKKILFLCPLFFNYHKKIIRAMETMGAEVDFFDERPSNTVMSKALLRINRNFVKGQIKKYYEEITQKISNKKYDCIFICQAEATPIWFLKELRRLNPDARMVLMLWDSVANKVNTLEKLEFFDEVFSFDKQDCDRFGLTFRPLFYDVEYDQIARETTPLVFDLFFVGTVHSDRYRILKEVKQQFERNGHKVFYFMYLPSKLMYYQRKLMTNDFAGSDISEFSFIGMPSEKLTEKLKQSRAVVDIQHPNQTGLTMRTIEMLGANKKLITTNKDIRHYDFYHPNNIVIVDREHIEVPPEFMSTPYVPVDKTIRNRYSIAYFVLEVLGVTGEKEHHYYVGTNSEGKQ
;
A
#
# COMPACT_ATOMS: atom_id res chain seq x y z
N MET A 1 21.31 4.79 -8.85
CA MET A 1 20.54 5.90 -8.25
C MET A 1 21.56 6.90 -7.77
N GLU A 2 21.51 8.11 -8.29
CA GLU A 2 22.35 9.23 -7.86
C GLU A 2 22.17 9.47 -6.36
N GLU A 3 23.17 10.09 -5.72
CA GLU A 3 23.10 10.57 -4.32
C GLU A 3 22.15 11.77 -4.21
N LYS A 4 20.89 11.64 -4.69
CA LYS A 4 19.90 12.72 -4.76
C LYS A 4 19.50 13.26 -3.39
N LEU A 5 19.76 12.48 -2.33
CA LEU A 5 19.51 12.88 -0.94
C LEU A 5 20.81 13.07 -0.16
N LYS A 6 21.95 13.25 -0.84
CA LYS A 6 23.24 13.46 -0.17
C LYS A 6 23.13 14.58 0.86
N HIS A 7 23.61 14.32 2.07
CA HIS A 7 23.62 15.27 3.19
C HIS A 7 22.24 15.67 3.72
N LYS A 8 21.15 15.05 3.25
CA LYS A 8 19.81 15.29 3.79
C LYS A 8 19.62 14.52 5.10
N LYS A 9 19.23 15.25 6.15
CA LYS A 9 18.83 14.67 7.43
C LYS A 9 17.32 14.56 7.50
N ILE A 10 16.82 13.34 7.68
CA ILE A 10 15.39 13.04 7.65
C ILE A 10 14.96 12.47 9.00
N LEU A 11 13.96 13.10 9.61
CA LEU A 11 13.22 12.50 10.71
C LEU A 11 12.04 11.72 10.13
N PHE A 12 12.03 10.40 10.31
CA PHE A 12 11.00 9.52 9.77
C PHE A 12 10.17 8.86 10.86
N LEU A 13 8.87 9.12 10.90
CA LEU A 13 7.92 8.46 11.79
C LEU A 13 6.96 7.60 10.98
N CYS A 14 7.00 6.29 11.18
CA CYS A 14 6.14 5.39 10.42
C CYS A 14 5.73 4.17 11.26
N PRO A 15 4.46 3.72 11.15
CA PRO A 15 4.02 2.54 11.86
C PRO A 15 4.83 1.31 11.43
N LEU A 16 5.20 0.47 12.40
CA LEU A 16 5.77 -0.85 12.11
C LEU A 16 4.70 -1.74 11.45
N PHE A 17 4.71 -1.78 10.11
CA PHE A 17 3.75 -2.53 9.29
C PHE A 17 4.43 -3.11 8.05
N PHE A 18 4.30 -4.43 7.84
CA PHE A 18 4.86 -5.20 6.71
C PHE A 18 6.30 -4.84 6.30
N ASN A 19 7.13 -4.41 7.25
CA ASN A 19 8.50 -3.93 7.01
C ASN A 19 8.63 -2.76 6.00
N TYR A 20 7.54 -2.07 5.62
CA TYR A 20 7.62 -0.93 4.69
C TYR A 20 8.51 0.20 5.22
N HIS A 21 8.49 0.46 6.53
CA HIS A 21 9.40 1.39 7.19
C HIS A 21 10.87 1.07 6.86
N LYS A 22 11.29 -0.20 6.93
CA LYS A 22 12.68 -0.61 6.61
C LYS A 22 13.00 -0.39 5.13
N LYS A 23 12.05 -0.69 4.24
CA LYS A 23 12.23 -0.51 2.80
C LYS A 23 12.41 0.98 2.45
N ILE A 24 11.59 1.84 3.04
CA ILE A 24 11.66 3.30 2.83
C ILE A 24 12.95 3.88 3.42
N ILE A 25 13.33 3.49 4.65
CA ILE A 25 14.62 3.88 5.28
C ILE A 25 15.78 3.49 4.36
N ARG A 26 15.82 2.23 3.93
CA ARG A 26 16.88 1.75 3.03
C ARG A 26 16.92 2.52 1.72
N ALA A 27 15.77 2.86 1.13
CA ALA A 27 15.72 3.66 -0.09
C ALA A 27 16.29 5.08 0.13
N MET A 28 15.92 5.74 1.24
CA MET A 28 16.48 7.06 1.61
C MET A 28 17.99 7.00 1.83
N GLU A 29 18.47 6.05 2.62
CA GLU A 29 19.91 5.88 2.92
C GLU A 29 20.73 5.52 1.67
N THR A 30 20.19 4.65 0.81
CA THR A 30 20.85 4.29 -0.47
C THR A 30 21.01 5.49 -1.39
N MET A 31 20.14 6.50 -1.27
CA MET A 31 20.23 7.77 -2.01
C MET A 31 21.04 8.85 -1.27
N GLY A 32 21.66 8.52 -0.13
CA GLY A 32 22.62 9.37 0.59
C GLY A 32 22.07 10.14 1.79
N ALA A 33 20.84 9.86 2.23
CA ALA A 33 20.25 10.50 3.40
C ALA A 33 20.74 9.89 4.72
N GLU A 34 20.78 10.71 5.78
CA GLU A 34 20.84 10.25 7.17
C GLU A 34 19.42 10.21 7.74
N VAL A 35 18.99 9.06 8.27
CA VAL A 35 17.60 8.86 8.72
C VAL A 35 17.54 8.54 10.21
N ASP A 36 16.85 9.40 10.97
CA ASP A 36 16.40 9.04 12.32
C ASP A 36 14.99 8.49 12.24
N PHE A 37 14.79 7.24 12.69
CA PHE A 37 13.50 6.57 12.63
C PHE A 37 12.88 6.35 14.02
N PHE A 38 11.58 6.59 14.12
CA PHE A 38 10.74 6.19 15.25
C PHE A 38 9.43 5.54 14.76
N ASP A 39 8.90 4.58 15.51
CA ASP A 39 7.52 4.16 15.30
C ASP A 39 6.61 5.36 15.63
N GLU A 40 5.57 5.61 14.84
CA GLU A 40 4.59 6.65 15.21
C GLU A 40 3.71 6.20 16.37
N ARG A 41 3.63 4.89 16.64
CA ARG A 41 2.82 4.33 17.72
C ARG A 41 3.68 3.98 18.94
N PRO A 42 3.22 4.30 20.16
CA PRO A 42 3.93 3.91 21.38
C PRO A 42 3.87 2.40 21.66
N SER A 43 2.96 1.66 20.99
CA SER A 43 2.77 0.24 21.17
C SER A 43 2.17 -0.40 19.92
N ASN A 44 2.55 -1.66 19.66
CA ASN A 44 2.07 -2.44 18.52
C ASN A 44 1.11 -3.58 18.89
N THR A 45 0.69 -3.66 20.15
CA THR A 45 -0.28 -4.69 20.58
C THR A 45 -1.64 -4.47 19.91
N VAL A 46 -2.41 -5.54 19.71
CA VAL A 46 -3.76 -5.46 19.12
C VAL A 46 -4.66 -4.55 19.94
N MET A 47 -4.56 -4.65 21.27
CA MET A 47 -5.35 -3.84 22.20
C MET A 47 -4.99 -2.35 22.14
N SER A 48 -3.71 -1.99 22.10
CA SER A 48 -3.31 -0.57 22.02
C SER A 48 -3.73 0.06 20.69
N LYS A 49 -3.60 -0.68 19.58
CA LYS A 49 -4.09 -0.28 18.25
C LYS A 49 -5.61 -0.07 18.25
N ALA A 50 -6.38 -0.94 18.92
CA ALA A 50 -7.82 -0.78 19.04
C ALA A 50 -8.21 0.44 19.88
N LEU A 51 -7.56 0.63 21.05
CA LEU A 51 -7.84 1.77 21.94
C LEU A 51 -7.49 3.11 21.29
N LEU A 52 -6.40 3.20 20.51
CA LEU A 52 -6.05 4.39 19.73
C LEU A 52 -7.18 4.84 18.80
N ARG A 53 -7.92 3.88 18.23
CA ARG A 53 -9.02 4.13 17.28
C ARG A 53 -10.36 4.37 17.95
N ILE A 54 -10.64 3.68 19.06
CA ILE A 54 -11.90 3.79 19.79
C ILE A 54 -11.91 5.07 20.64
N ASN A 55 -10.89 5.27 21.48
CA ASN A 55 -10.77 6.46 22.32
C ASN A 55 -9.32 6.66 22.79
N ARG A 56 -8.63 7.61 22.15
CA ARG A 56 -7.23 7.98 22.44
C ARG A 56 -6.99 8.35 23.90
N ASN A 57 -8.02 8.76 24.65
CA ASN A 57 -7.87 9.14 26.07
C ASN A 57 -7.35 8.00 26.94
N PHE A 58 -7.66 6.73 26.61
CA PHE A 58 -7.15 5.57 27.36
C PHE A 58 -5.63 5.38 27.25
N VAL A 59 -5.01 5.91 26.20
CA VAL A 59 -3.56 5.75 25.93
C VAL A 59 -2.82 7.10 25.95
N LYS A 60 -3.48 8.19 26.35
CA LYS A 60 -2.94 9.56 26.31
C LYS A 60 -1.64 9.71 27.11
N GLY A 61 -1.56 9.12 28.31
CA GLY A 61 -0.35 9.16 29.14
C GLY A 61 0.83 8.44 28.49
N GLN A 62 0.57 7.28 27.86
CA GLN A 62 1.58 6.51 27.14
C GLN A 62 2.09 7.28 25.91
N ILE A 63 1.17 7.87 25.13
CA ILE A 63 1.52 8.72 23.98
C ILE A 63 2.37 9.91 24.45
N LYS A 64 1.96 10.61 25.51
CA LYS A 64 2.68 11.78 26.02
C LYS A 64 4.12 11.42 26.37
N LYS A 65 4.31 10.40 27.23
CA LYS A 65 5.64 9.95 27.65
C LYS A 65 6.51 9.55 26.45
N TYR A 66 5.94 8.76 25.53
CA TYR A 66 6.65 8.29 24.34
C TYR A 66 7.16 9.44 23.46
N TYR A 67 6.31 10.43 23.18
CA TYR A 67 6.70 11.57 22.36
C TYR A 67 7.60 12.58 23.09
N GLU A 68 7.54 12.67 24.43
CA GLU A 68 8.51 13.42 25.23
C GLU A 68 9.92 12.81 25.11
N GLU A 69 10.03 11.47 25.16
CA GLU A 69 11.29 10.75 24.95
C GLU A 69 11.84 10.95 23.52
N ILE A 70 10.98 10.94 22.50
CA ILE A 70 11.39 11.27 21.12
C ILE A 70 11.90 12.71 21.05
N THR A 71 11.16 13.67 21.62
CA THR A 71 11.54 15.09 21.63
C THR A 71 12.92 15.30 22.24
N GLN A 72 13.22 14.63 23.36
CA GLN A 72 14.54 14.68 23.99
C GLN A 72 15.65 14.17 23.08
N LYS A 73 15.45 13.03 22.40
CA LYS A 73 16.42 12.41 21.48
C LYS A 73 16.75 13.29 20.26
N ILE A 74 15.78 14.07 19.80
CA ILE A 74 15.93 14.91 18.59
C ILE A 74 16.24 16.37 18.89
N SER A 75 16.22 16.79 20.17
CA SER A 75 16.32 18.20 20.60
C SER A 75 17.52 18.98 20.06
N ASN A 76 18.68 18.32 19.88
CA ASN A 76 19.92 18.93 19.39
C ASN A 76 20.19 18.64 17.91
N LYS A 77 19.19 18.13 17.19
CA LYS A 77 19.29 17.79 15.77
C LYS A 77 18.50 18.78 14.93
N LYS A 78 18.99 19.00 13.70
CA LYS A 78 18.30 19.75 12.65
C LYS A 78 18.05 18.82 11.49
N TYR A 79 16.82 18.84 10.99
CA TYR A 79 16.39 18.03 9.86
C TYR A 79 16.09 18.92 8.65
N ASP A 80 16.36 18.41 7.46
CA ASP A 80 15.89 19.00 6.20
C ASP A 80 14.44 18.63 5.93
N CYS A 81 14.04 17.41 6.33
CA CYS A 81 12.70 16.90 6.12
C CYS A 81 12.21 16.12 7.34
N ILE A 82 10.93 16.28 7.66
CA ILE A 82 10.22 15.47 8.64
C ILE A 82 9.12 14.74 7.88
N PHE A 83 9.27 13.43 7.75
CA PHE A 83 8.35 12.59 7.01
C PHE A 83 7.57 11.70 7.98
N ILE A 84 6.24 11.84 8.01
CA ILE A 84 5.37 11.06 8.88
C ILE A 84 4.39 10.24 8.03
N CYS A 85 4.24 8.96 8.35
CA CYS A 85 3.20 8.10 7.77
C CYS A 85 2.04 7.95 8.77
N GLN A 86 0.80 8.15 8.31
CA GLN A 86 -0.47 8.07 9.04
C GLN A 86 -0.69 9.06 10.20
N ALA A 87 0.35 9.38 10.97
CA ALA A 87 0.28 10.25 12.15
C ALA A 87 -0.88 9.90 13.12
N GLU A 88 -1.20 8.61 13.32
CA GLU A 88 -2.39 8.16 14.06
C GLU A 88 -2.28 8.54 15.55
N ALA A 89 -1.16 8.19 16.19
CA ALA A 89 -0.88 8.48 17.59
C ALA A 89 -0.11 9.81 17.80
N THR A 90 0.40 10.42 16.73
CA THR A 90 1.19 11.66 16.80
C THR A 90 0.37 12.82 17.37
N PRO A 91 0.79 13.43 18.49
CA PRO A 91 0.03 14.50 19.11
C PRO A 91 0.36 15.87 18.47
N ILE A 92 -0.65 16.76 18.42
CA ILE A 92 -0.50 18.11 17.85
C ILE A 92 0.65 18.91 18.50
N TRP A 93 0.82 18.81 19.82
CA TRP A 93 1.89 19.53 20.51
C TRP A 93 3.29 19.12 20.00
N PHE A 94 3.46 17.85 19.60
CA PHE A 94 4.71 17.36 19.06
C PHE A 94 4.95 17.90 17.65
N LEU A 95 3.92 17.99 16.81
CA LEU A 95 4.01 18.63 15.50
C LEU A 95 4.40 20.11 15.61
N LYS A 96 3.83 20.84 16.58
CA LYS A 96 4.19 22.23 16.87
C LYS A 96 5.65 22.35 17.33
N GLU A 97 6.09 21.44 18.20
CA GLU A 97 7.47 21.42 18.69
C GLU A 97 8.47 21.08 17.58
N LEU A 98 8.13 20.14 16.69
CA LEU A 98 8.91 19.81 15.51
C LEU A 98 9.13 21.02 14.60
N ARG A 99 8.06 21.79 14.33
CA ARG A 99 8.13 23.03 13.54
C ARG A 99 8.98 24.10 14.25
N ARG A 100 8.83 24.25 15.57
CA ARG A 100 9.63 25.19 16.38
C ARG A 100 11.13 24.84 16.34
N LEU A 101 11.47 23.56 16.45
CA LEU A 101 12.84 23.07 16.42
C LEU A 101 13.43 23.09 14.99
N ASN A 102 12.59 22.97 13.96
CA ASN A 102 13.02 22.87 12.56
C ASN A 102 12.17 23.79 11.66
N PRO A 103 12.33 25.13 11.76
CA PRO A 103 11.47 26.08 11.04
C PRO A 103 11.56 25.94 9.52
N ASP A 104 12.74 25.57 9.00
CA ASP A 104 13.01 25.44 7.56
C ASP A 104 12.79 24.00 7.02
N ALA A 105 12.47 23.03 7.89
CA ALA A 105 12.27 21.66 7.46
C ALA A 105 10.95 21.52 6.72
N ARG A 106 10.96 20.76 5.61
CA ARG A 106 9.73 20.31 4.97
C ARG A 106 9.06 19.24 5.84
N MET A 107 7.84 19.48 6.29
CA MET A 107 7.02 18.52 7.02
C MET A 107 5.99 17.89 6.09
N VAL A 108 6.06 16.57 5.92
CA VAL A 108 5.19 15.84 4.98
C VAL A 108 4.48 14.69 5.67
N LEU A 109 3.20 14.54 5.34
CA LEU A 109 2.37 13.42 5.79
C LEU A 109 2.01 12.53 4.60
N MET A 110 2.19 11.21 4.74
CA MET A 110 1.63 10.23 3.80
C MET A 110 0.56 9.39 4.48
N LEU A 111 -0.66 9.41 3.93
CA LEU A 111 -1.77 8.56 4.35
C LEU A 111 -1.77 7.25 3.55
N TRP A 112 -1.73 6.12 4.26
CA TRP A 112 -1.74 4.76 3.69
C TRP A 112 -3.07 4.04 3.87
N ASP A 113 -4.04 4.72 4.46
CA ASP A 113 -5.39 4.23 4.69
C ASP A 113 -6.35 5.39 4.41
N SER A 114 -7.60 5.06 4.11
CA SER A 114 -8.59 6.10 3.82
C SER A 114 -8.77 7.00 5.04
N VAL A 115 -8.99 8.28 4.79
CA VAL A 115 -9.27 9.30 5.81
C VAL A 115 -10.46 8.90 6.69
N ALA A 116 -11.45 8.19 6.13
CA ALA A 116 -12.59 7.67 6.89
C ALA A 116 -12.17 6.74 8.05
N ASN A 117 -11.06 6.02 7.90
CA ASN A 117 -10.50 5.13 8.93
C ASN A 117 -9.58 5.86 9.91
N LYS A 118 -9.30 7.15 9.67
CA LYS A 118 -8.27 7.96 10.34
C LYS A 118 -8.77 9.35 10.72
N VAL A 119 -9.97 9.43 11.30
CA VAL A 119 -10.61 10.71 11.69
C VAL A 119 -9.70 11.59 12.56
N ASN A 120 -8.91 10.99 13.47
CA ASN A 120 -7.97 11.71 14.33
C ASN A 120 -6.77 12.31 13.60
N THR A 121 -6.58 12.01 12.31
CA THR A 121 -5.50 12.58 11.49
C THR A 121 -5.96 13.86 10.78
N LEU A 122 -7.27 14.05 10.61
CA LEU A 122 -7.83 15.26 9.98
C LEU A 122 -7.48 16.55 10.74
N GLU A 123 -7.50 16.50 12.08
CA GLU A 123 -7.12 17.65 12.94
C GLU A 123 -5.63 18.03 12.83
N LYS A 124 -4.83 17.26 12.07
CA LYS A 124 -3.38 17.42 12.00
C LYS A 124 -2.88 17.90 10.64
N LEU A 125 -3.75 17.93 9.63
CA LEU A 125 -3.34 18.19 8.25
C LEU A 125 -2.66 19.56 8.09
N GLU A 126 -3.16 20.58 8.80
CA GLU A 126 -2.64 21.95 8.76
C GLU A 126 -1.19 22.11 9.25
N PHE A 127 -0.63 21.13 9.96
CA PHE A 127 0.74 21.19 10.47
C PHE A 127 1.80 20.72 9.45
N PHE A 128 1.35 20.20 8.31
CA PHE A 128 2.22 19.69 7.26
C PHE A 128 2.25 20.64 6.07
N ASP A 129 3.41 20.76 5.44
CA ASP A 129 3.58 21.54 4.21
C ASP A 129 2.94 20.83 3.02
N GLU A 130 2.87 19.50 3.06
CA GLU A 130 2.15 18.69 2.09
C GLU A 130 1.59 17.41 2.73
N VAL A 131 0.39 17.04 2.30
CA VAL A 131 -0.28 15.81 2.71
C VAL A 131 -0.59 14.98 1.47
N PHE A 132 -0.01 13.79 1.41
CA PHE A 132 -0.23 12.82 0.35
C PHE A 132 -1.27 11.77 0.77
N SER A 133 -2.06 11.31 -0.19
CA SER A 133 -2.91 10.13 -0.02
C SER A 133 -2.90 9.25 -1.27
N PHE A 134 -2.96 7.94 -1.06
CA PHE A 134 -3.10 6.94 -2.13
C PHE A 134 -4.54 6.78 -2.63
N ASP A 135 -5.50 7.36 -1.93
CA ASP A 135 -6.91 7.31 -2.29
C ASP A 135 -7.32 8.64 -2.94
N LYS A 136 -7.66 8.59 -4.24
CA LYS A 136 -8.00 9.78 -5.03
C LYS A 136 -9.25 10.48 -4.53
N GLN A 137 -10.24 9.74 -4.03
CA GLN A 137 -11.48 10.33 -3.53
C GLN A 137 -11.21 11.14 -2.26
N ASP A 138 -10.33 10.64 -1.38
CA ASP A 138 -9.89 11.41 -0.22
C ASP A 138 -9.10 12.66 -0.65
N CYS A 139 -8.28 12.56 -1.70
CA CYS A 139 -7.57 13.73 -2.23
C CYS A 139 -8.53 14.82 -2.70
N ASP A 140 -9.53 14.45 -3.50
CA ASP A 140 -10.51 15.39 -4.03
C ASP A 140 -11.38 16.00 -2.94
N ARG A 141 -11.76 15.19 -1.95
CA ARG A 141 -12.62 15.61 -0.86
C ARG A 141 -11.93 16.55 0.13
N PHE A 142 -10.66 16.31 0.44
CA PHE A 142 -9.93 17.03 1.48
C PHE A 142 -8.83 17.97 0.95
N GLY A 143 -8.69 18.08 -0.38
CA GLY A 143 -7.66 18.92 -1.02
C GLY A 143 -6.24 18.39 -0.78
N LEU A 144 -6.06 17.07 -0.76
CA LEU A 144 -4.76 16.43 -0.55
C LEU A 144 -4.06 16.16 -1.88
N THR A 145 -2.74 15.96 -1.83
CA THR A 145 -1.97 15.56 -3.01
C THR A 145 -2.14 14.08 -3.29
N PHE A 146 -2.62 13.74 -4.49
CA PHE A 146 -2.77 12.35 -4.90
C PHE A 146 -1.43 11.70 -5.22
N ARG A 147 -1.13 10.60 -4.51
CA ARG A 147 0.08 9.83 -4.70
C ARG A 147 -0.17 8.34 -4.50
N PRO A 148 -0.10 7.52 -5.56
CA PRO A 148 -0.21 6.07 -5.44
C PRO A 148 0.86 5.50 -4.50
N LEU A 149 0.65 4.25 -4.07
CA LEU A 149 1.67 3.48 -3.36
C LEU A 149 2.87 3.17 -4.28
N PHE A 150 3.80 2.34 -3.81
CA PHE A 150 5.06 2.07 -4.49
C PHE A 150 5.39 0.59 -4.56
N TYR A 151 6.19 0.18 -5.53
CA TYR A 151 6.82 -1.15 -5.51
C TYR A 151 8.28 -1.05 -5.06
N ASP A 152 8.74 -2.06 -4.33
CA ASP A 152 10.14 -2.16 -3.89
C ASP A 152 11.04 -2.75 -4.99
N VAL A 153 12.35 -2.58 -4.84
CA VAL A 153 13.39 -3.02 -5.79
C VAL A 153 13.27 -4.51 -6.16
N GLU A 154 12.80 -5.34 -5.23
CA GLU A 154 12.59 -6.77 -5.50
C GLU A 154 11.61 -7.02 -6.66
N TYR A 155 10.58 -6.19 -6.83
CA TYR A 155 9.60 -6.36 -7.91
C TYR A 155 10.19 -5.95 -9.26
N ASP A 156 11.04 -4.93 -9.27
CA ASP A 156 11.81 -4.56 -10.45
C ASP A 156 12.76 -5.69 -10.91
N GLN A 157 13.33 -6.44 -9.95
CA GLN A 157 14.15 -7.62 -10.22
C GLN A 157 13.30 -8.76 -10.81
N ILE A 158 12.12 -9.04 -10.24
CA ILE A 158 11.19 -10.06 -10.76
C ILE A 158 10.88 -9.81 -12.24
N ALA A 159 10.66 -8.56 -12.64
CA ALA A 159 10.38 -8.21 -14.03
C ALA A 159 11.53 -8.51 -15.02
N ARG A 160 12.77 -8.65 -14.53
CA ARG A 160 13.98 -8.92 -15.33
C ARG A 160 14.38 -10.40 -15.32
N GLU A 161 13.86 -11.17 -14.36
CA GLU A 161 14.18 -12.58 -14.20
C GLU A 161 13.35 -13.46 -15.15
N THR A 162 14.01 -14.42 -15.80
CA THR A 162 13.37 -15.49 -16.57
C THR A 162 13.17 -16.73 -15.68
N THR A 163 12.24 -16.64 -14.74
CA THR A 163 11.85 -17.79 -13.90
C THR A 163 10.85 -18.67 -14.65
N PRO A 164 11.06 -20.00 -14.70
CA PRO A 164 10.07 -20.92 -15.26
C PRO A 164 8.71 -20.78 -14.57
N LEU A 165 7.66 -20.62 -15.37
CA LEU A 165 6.30 -20.50 -14.86
C LEU A 165 5.78 -21.88 -14.44
N VAL A 166 5.26 -21.96 -13.21
CA VAL A 166 4.64 -23.15 -12.63
C VAL A 166 3.14 -22.95 -12.46
N PHE A 167 2.72 -21.74 -12.11
CA PHE A 167 1.33 -21.39 -11.86
C PHE A 167 0.83 -20.39 -12.90
N ASP A 168 -0.38 -20.63 -13.38
CA ASP A 168 -1.09 -19.65 -14.21
C ASP A 168 -1.60 -18.51 -13.32
N LEU A 169 -2.14 -18.83 -12.15
CA LEU A 169 -2.78 -17.86 -11.27
C LEU A 169 -2.29 -17.96 -9.83
N PHE A 170 -2.09 -16.80 -9.22
CA PHE A 170 -1.59 -16.66 -7.85
C PHE A 170 -2.45 -15.73 -7.01
N PHE A 171 -2.70 -16.12 -5.76
CA PHE A 171 -3.27 -15.26 -4.73
C PHE A 171 -2.61 -15.54 -3.39
N VAL A 172 -2.28 -14.48 -2.66
CA VAL A 172 -1.87 -14.55 -1.25
C VAL A 172 -2.44 -13.35 -0.51
N GLY A 173 -3.24 -13.60 0.53
CA GLY A 173 -3.77 -12.52 1.35
C GLY A 173 -4.70 -12.99 2.46
N THR A 174 -4.97 -12.09 3.40
CA THR A 174 -5.99 -12.31 4.44
C THR A 174 -7.37 -12.34 3.79
N VAL A 175 -8.21 -13.30 4.13
CA VAL A 175 -9.59 -13.32 3.62
C VAL A 175 -10.52 -12.50 4.52
N HIS A 176 -11.27 -11.59 3.94
CA HIS A 176 -12.27 -10.77 4.63
C HIS A 176 -13.38 -10.33 3.67
N SER A 177 -14.54 -9.97 4.22
CA SER A 177 -15.69 -9.47 3.44
C SER A 177 -16.06 -10.45 2.31
N ASP A 178 -16.43 -9.97 1.14
CA ASP A 178 -16.79 -10.73 -0.07
C ASP A 178 -15.61 -11.42 -0.78
N ARG A 179 -14.36 -11.25 -0.30
CA ARG A 179 -13.15 -11.72 -0.97
C ARG A 179 -13.15 -13.23 -1.21
N TYR A 180 -13.69 -14.03 -0.28
CA TYR A 180 -13.73 -15.49 -0.43
C TYR A 180 -14.54 -15.91 -1.65
N ARG A 181 -15.77 -15.39 -1.79
CA ARG A 181 -16.67 -15.70 -2.90
C ARG A 181 -16.00 -15.40 -4.24
N ILE A 182 -15.43 -14.21 -4.37
CA ILE A 182 -14.77 -13.77 -5.61
C ILE A 182 -13.57 -14.67 -5.94
N LEU A 183 -12.71 -14.96 -4.95
CA LEU A 183 -11.57 -15.85 -5.14
C LEU A 183 -12.00 -17.25 -5.58
N LYS A 184 -13.05 -17.79 -4.96
CA LYS A 184 -13.58 -19.11 -5.29
C LYS A 184 -14.07 -19.18 -6.73
N GLU A 185 -14.85 -18.19 -7.18
CA GLU A 185 -15.36 -18.14 -8.54
C GLU A 185 -14.24 -17.99 -9.58
N VAL A 186 -13.28 -17.07 -9.36
CA VAL A 186 -12.11 -16.94 -10.24
C VAL A 186 -11.30 -18.23 -10.27
N LYS A 187 -11.02 -18.85 -9.12
CA LYS A 187 -10.28 -20.11 -9.04
C LYS A 187 -10.95 -21.21 -9.86
N GLN A 188 -12.27 -21.35 -9.74
CA GLN A 188 -13.04 -22.36 -10.48
C GLN A 188 -12.99 -22.15 -11.99
N GLN A 189 -13.06 -20.91 -12.47
CA GLN A 189 -12.91 -20.62 -13.91
C GLN A 189 -11.56 -21.09 -14.45
N PHE A 190 -10.48 -20.89 -13.68
CA PHE A 190 -9.14 -21.31 -14.07
C PHE A 190 -8.95 -22.82 -14.00
N GLU A 191 -9.36 -23.47 -12.90
CA GLU A 191 -9.23 -24.92 -12.74
C GLU A 191 -10.03 -25.71 -13.77
N ARG A 192 -11.23 -25.24 -14.15
CA ARG A 192 -12.05 -25.84 -15.23
C ARG A 192 -11.37 -25.81 -16.59
N ASN A 193 -10.55 -24.80 -16.84
CA ASN A 193 -9.76 -24.66 -18.07
C ASN A 193 -8.37 -25.33 -17.96
N GLY A 194 -8.13 -26.15 -16.93
CA GLY A 194 -6.87 -26.89 -16.74
C GLY A 194 -5.69 -26.03 -16.27
N HIS A 195 -5.93 -24.80 -15.82
CA HIS A 195 -4.87 -23.93 -15.31
C HIS A 195 -4.45 -24.31 -13.88
N LYS A 196 -3.15 -24.14 -13.60
CA LYS A 196 -2.55 -24.36 -12.28
C LYS A 196 -2.70 -23.12 -11.41
N VAL A 197 -3.35 -23.27 -10.26
CA VAL A 197 -3.65 -22.17 -9.35
C VAL A 197 -2.92 -22.34 -8.02
N PHE A 198 -2.24 -21.29 -7.54
CA PHE A 198 -1.67 -21.21 -6.20
C PHE A 198 -2.39 -20.18 -5.36
N TYR A 199 -3.26 -20.62 -4.45
CA TYR A 199 -3.98 -19.73 -3.53
C TYR A 199 -3.54 -19.98 -2.09
N PHE A 200 -3.19 -18.91 -1.39
CA PHE A 200 -2.96 -18.91 0.05
C PHE A 200 -3.91 -17.93 0.72
N MET A 201 -4.98 -18.48 1.29
CA MET A 201 -6.02 -17.74 1.98
C MET A 201 -5.72 -17.71 3.48
N TYR A 202 -5.20 -16.61 3.99
CA TYR A 202 -4.86 -16.48 5.41
C TYR A 202 -6.05 -16.02 6.25
N LEU A 203 -6.19 -16.59 7.45
CA LEU A 203 -7.09 -16.11 8.50
C LEU A 203 -6.36 -16.08 9.86
N PRO A 204 -6.56 -15.06 10.71
CA PRO A 204 -5.84 -14.97 11.97
C PRO A 204 -6.16 -16.09 12.97
N SER A 205 -7.36 -16.66 12.94
CA SER A 205 -7.74 -17.74 13.85
C SER A 205 -8.91 -18.59 13.32
N LYS A 206 -8.96 -19.85 13.76
CA LYS A 206 -10.09 -20.76 13.49
C LYS A 206 -11.40 -20.24 14.08
N LEU A 207 -11.33 -19.56 15.23
CA LEU A 207 -12.50 -18.94 15.84
C LEU A 207 -13.11 -17.87 14.92
N MET A 208 -12.29 -17.02 14.30
CA MET A 208 -12.76 -16.02 13.34
C MET A 208 -13.40 -16.66 12.11
N TYR A 209 -12.89 -17.80 11.65
CA TYR A 209 -13.51 -18.56 10.55
C TYR A 209 -14.94 -18.97 10.91
N TYR A 210 -15.14 -19.66 12.04
CA TYR A 210 -16.47 -20.11 12.45
C TYR A 210 -17.41 -18.93 12.73
N GLN A 211 -16.90 -17.87 13.36
CA GLN A 211 -17.67 -16.65 13.60
C GLN A 211 -18.20 -16.06 12.28
N ARG A 212 -17.33 -15.89 11.27
CA ARG A 212 -17.73 -15.34 9.96
C ARG A 212 -18.67 -16.29 9.23
N LYS A 213 -18.39 -17.59 9.22
CA LYS A 213 -19.23 -18.60 8.57
C LYS A 213 -20.65 -18.66 9.13
N LEU A 214 -20.84 -18.34 10.41
CA LEU A 214 -22.16 -18.31 11.05
C LEU A 214 -22.85 -16.95 10.95
N MET A 215 -22.09 -15.85 10.98
CA MET A 215 -22.64 -14.50 11.04
C MET A 215 -22.80 -13.81 9.68
N THR A 216 -22.10 -14.27 8.64
CA THR A 216 -22.15 -13.70 7.29
C THR A 216 -22.23 -14.78 6.23
N ASN A 217 -22.74 -14.43 5.05
CA ASN A 217 -22.73 -15.31 3.88
C ASN A 217 -21.37 -15.31 3.14
N ASP A 218 -20.38 -14.56 3.65
CA ASP A 218 -19.07 -14.39 3.00
C ASP A 218 -18.36 -15.72 2.78
N PHE A 219 -18.49 -16.66 3.73
CA PHE A 219 -17.82 -17.97 3.73
C PHE A 219 -18.81 -19.12 3.43
N ALA A 220 -19.93 -18.80 2.76
CA ALA A 220 -20.89 -19.80 2.36
C ALA A 220 -20.23 -20.87 1.46
N GLY A 221 -20.44 -22.14 1.82
CA GLY A 221 -19.89 -23.28 1.09
C GLY A 221 -18.36 -23.40 1.15
N SER A 222 -17.68 -22.73 2.08
CA SER A 222 -16.24 -22.89 2.28
C SER A 222 -15.90 -24.10 3.15
N ASP A 223 -14.77 -24.74 2.84
CA ASP A 223 -14.13 -25.69 3.74
C ASP A 223 -13.02 -25.00 4.56
N ILE A 224 -12.87 -25.37 5.84
CA ILE A 224 -11.86 -24.75 6.71
C ILE A 224 -10.43 -25.06 6.25
N SER A 225 -10.23 -26.19 5.56
CA SER A 225 -8.94 -26.60 4.99
C SER A 225 -8.46 -25.72 3.84
N GLU A 226 -9.35 -24.92 3.24
CA GLU A 226 -8.99 -23.92 2.23
C GLU A 226 -8.20 -22.74 2.83
N PHE A 227 -8.20 -22.60 4.16
CA PHE A 227 -7.58 -21.48 4.86
C PHE A 227 -6.33 -21.91 5.63
N SER A 228 -5.31 -21.04 5.60
CA SER A 228 -4.16 -21.12 6.49
C SER A 228 -4.35 -20.21 7.69
N PHE A 229 -4.02 -20.73 8.87
CA PHE A 229 -4.03 -19.97 10.13
C PHE A 229 -2.62 -19.55 10.59
N ILE A 230 -1.61 -19.94 9.82
CA ILE A 230 -0.21 -19.58 10.04
C ILE A 230 0.24 -18.80 8.80
N GLY A 231 0.91 -17.67 9.00
CA GLY A 231 1.42 -16.85 7.90
C GLY A 231 2.48 -17.60 7.07
N MET A 232 2.55 -17.29 5.78
CA MET A 232 3.63 -17.77 4.92
C MET A 232 4.86 -16.85 5.06
N PRO A 233 6.10 -17.40 5.14
CA PRO A 233 7.31 -16.59 5.06
C PRO A 233 7.38 -15.80 3.75
N SER A 234 7.93 -14.58 3.81
CA SER A 234 7.97 -13.66 2.66
C SER A 234 8.75 -14.24 1.48
N GLU A 235 9.83 -14.96 1.75
CA GLU A 235 10.71 -15.55 0.73
C GLU A 235 9.97 -16.59 -0.10
N LYS A 236 9.17 -17.44 0.56
CA LYS A 236 8.34 -18.45 -0.09
C LYS A 236 7.22 -17.83 -0.92
N LEU A 237 6.63 -16.73 -0.43
CA LEU A 237 5.64 -15.96 -1.18
C LEU A 237 6.27 -15.42 -2.47
N THR A 238 7.43 -14.75 -2.35
CA THR A 238 8.15 -14.18 -3.49
C THR A 238 8.57 -15.25 -4.50
N GLU A 239 9.03 -16.41 -4.06
CA GLU A 239 9.34 -17.53 -4.95
C GLU A 239 8.11 -17.99 -5.75
N LYS A 240 6.97 -18.18 -5.08
CA LYS A 240 5.72 -18.57 -5.75
C LYS A 240 5.21 -17.50 -6.70
N LEU A 241 5.34 -16.23 -6.33
CA LEU A 241 5.00 -15.10 -7.19
C LEU A 241 5.86 -15.09 -8.47
N LYS A 242 7.18 -15.30 -8.35
CA LYS A 242 8.09 -15.38 -9.51
C LYS A 242 7.66 -16.46 -10.50
N GLN A 243 7.25 -17.61 -9.98
CA GLN A 243 6.75 -18.77 -10.72
C GLN A 243 5.31 -18.61 -11.28
N SER A 244 4.66 -17.46 -11.09
CA SER A 244 3.25 -17.26 -11.46
C SER A 244 3.06 -16.34 -12.66
N ARG A 245 2.10 -16.61 -13.55
CA ARG A 245 1.82 -15.76 -14.73
C ARG A 245 0.99 -14.52 -14.38
N ALA A 246 -0.10 -14.71 -13.65
CA ALA A 246 -1.01 -13.64 -13.24
C ALA A 246 -1.32 -13.68 -11.74
N VAL A 247 -1.74 -12.54 -11.20
CA VAL A 247 -2.09 -12.38 -9.79
C VAL A 247 -3.52 -11.86 -9.63
N VAL A 248 -4.23 -12.36 -8.63
CA VAL A 248 -5.53 -11.82 -8.22
C VAL A 248 -5.36 -10.83 -7.07
N ASP A 249 -5.95 -9.65 -7.19
CA ASP A 249 -6.00 -8.62 -6.15
C ASP A 249 -7.43 -8.11 -5.94
N ILE A 250 -8.02 -8.46 -4.81
CA ILE A 250 -9.40 -8.09 -4.47
C ILE A 250 -9.34 -7.09 -3.32
N GLN A 251 -9.51 -5.79 -3.55
CA GLN A 251 -9.49 -4.77 -2.48
C GLN A 251 -10.71 -4.90 -1.56
N HIS A 252 -10.72 -4.20 -0.42
CA HIS A 252 -11.92 -4.12 0.42
C HIS A 252 -13.02 -3.32 -0.32
N PRO A 253 -14.32 -3.68 -0.25
CA PRO A 253 -15.38 -2.98 -0.99
C PRO A 253 -15.42 -1.45 -0.78
N ASN A 254 -15.11 -1.02 0.46
CA ASN A 254 -15.08 0.40 0.83
C ASN A 254 -13.75 1.11 0.54
N GLN A 255 -12.79 0.45 -0.12
CA GLN A 255 -11.50 1.03 -0.48
C GLN A 255 -11.51 1.37 -1.97
N THR A 256 -11.07 2.59 -2.31
CA THR A 256 -11.06 3.05 -3.70
C THR A 256 -9.63 3.16 -4.24
N GLY A 257 -8.67 3.60 -3.42
CA GLY A 257 -7.24 3.57 -3.79
C GLY A 257 -6.70 2.16 -4.09
N LEU A 258 -5.75 2.07 -5.02
CA LEU A 258 -5.10 0.80 -5.38
C LEU A 258 -4.32 0.20 -4.20
N THR A 259 -4.32 -1.14 -4.10
CA THR A 259 -3.57 -1.83 -3.05
C THR A 259 -2.06 -1.83 -3.37
N MET A 260 -1.24 -2.15 -2.36
CA MET A 260 0.18 -2.39 -2.60
C MET A 260 0.39 -3.51 -3.63
N ARG A 261 -0.43 -4.57 -3.60
CA ARG A 261 -0.29 -5.70 -4.53
C ARG A 261 -0.45 -5.27 -5.97
N THR A 262 -1.39 -4.36 -6.25
CA THR A 262 -1.57 -3.81 -7.59
C THR A 262 -0.29 -3.12 -8.08
N ILE A 263 0.30 -2.22 -7.28
CA ILE A 263 1.50 -1.47 -7.68
C ILE A 263 2.74 -2.39 -7.77
N GLU A 264 2.84 -3.38 -6.89
CA GLU A 264 3.86 -4.42 -6.95
C GLU A 264 3.82 -5.23 -8.26
N MET A 265 2.62 -5.51 -8.80
CA MET A 265 2.47 -6.24 -10.07
C MET A 265 2.86 -5.41 -11.28
N LEU A 266 2.65 -4.09 -11.22
CA LEU A 266 3.23 -3.14 -12.18
C LEU A 266 4.76 -3.24 -12.15
N GLY A 267 5.38 -3.23 -10.96
CA GLY A 267 6.82 -3.37 -10.81
C GLY A 267 7.38 -4.69 -11.39
N ALA A 268 6.64 -5.79 -11.19
CA ALA A 268 7.01 -7.14 -11.59
C ALA A 268 6.63 -7.55 -13.02
N ASN A 269 6.01 -6.67 -13.80
CA ASN A 269 5.46 -6.99 -15.13
C ASN A 269 4.57 -8.26 -15.12
N LYS A 270 3.73 -8.40 -14.10
CA LYS A 270 2.78 -9.52 -13.99
C LYS A 270 1.39 -9.07 -14.38
N LYS A 271 0.64 -9.97 -15.01
CA LYS A 271 -0.79 -9.75 -15.30
C LYS A 271 -1.58 -9.67 -13.99
N LEU A 272 -2.61 -8.83 -13.95
CA LEU A 272 -3.42 -8.57 -12.76
C LEU A 272 -4.91 -8.80 -13.05
N ILE A 273 -5.57 -9.54 -12.18
CA ILE A 273 -7.03 -9.66 -12.09
C ILE A 273 -7.46 -8.89 -10.85
N THR A 274 -8.27 -7.84 -10.99
CA THR A 274 -8.65 -7.01 -9.84
C THR A 274 -10.11 -6.62 -9.82
N THR A 275 -10.67 -6.40 -8.63
CA THR A 275 -11.98 -5.76 -8.46
C THR A 275 -11.89 -4.24 -8.33
N ASN A 276 -10.68 -3.65 -8.41
CA ASN A 276 -10.52 -2.21 -8.31
C ASN A 276 -10.77 -1.54 -9.66
N LYS A 277 -12.00 -1.07 -9.86
CA LYS A 277 -12.42 -0.39 -11.10
C LYS A 277 -11.66 0.92 -11.34
N ASP A 278 -11.12 1.53 -10.30
CA ASP A 278 -10.43 2.81 -10.39
C ASP A 278 -9.11 2.72 -11.16
N ILE A 279 -8.52 1.50 -11.24
CA ILE A 279 -7.28 1.24 -11.97
C ILE A 279 -7.31 1.69 -13.43
N ARG A 280 -8.49 1.74 -14.06
CA ARG A 280 -8.66 2.18 -15.46
C ARG A 280 -8.24 3.63 -15.71
N HIS A 281 -8.19 4.44 -14.65
CA HIS A 281 -7.82 5.85 -14.74
C HIS A 281 -6.31 6.07 -14.64
N TYR A 282 -5.55 5.04 -14.27
CA TYR A 282 -4.10 5.14 -14.10
C TYR A 282 -3.37 5.07 -15.44
N ASP A 283 -2.28 5.83 -15.56
CA ASP A 283 -1.43 5.95 -16.74
C ASP A 283 -0.75 4.66 -17.23
N PHE A 284 -0.72 3.63 -16.38
CA PHE A 284 -0.17 2.32 -16.71
C PHE A 284 -1.24 1.28 -17.08
N TYR A 285 -2.53 1.64 -17.06
CA TYR A 285 -3.59 0.71 -17.38
C TYR A 285 -3.48 0.22 -18.83
N HIS A 286 -3.56 -1.10 -19.00
CA HIS A 286 -3.66 -1.73 -20.30
C HIS A 286 -4.51 -3.00 -20.19
N PRO A 287 -5.53 -3.22 -21.05
CA PRO A 287 -6.45 -4.35 -20.93
C PRO A 287 -5.77 -5.72 -21.09
N ASN A 288 -4.69 -5.81 -21.89
CA ASN A 288 -3.89 -7.04 -21.94
C ASN A 288 -3.13 -7.33 -20.64
N ASN A 289 -2.88 -6.33 -19.79
CA ASN A 289 -2.13 -6.52 -18.55
C ASN A 289 -3.07 -6.70 -17.36
N ILE A 290 -4.22 -6.02 -17.40
CA ILE A 290 -5.11 -5.85 -16.27
C ILE A 290 -6.54 -6.15 -16.71
N VAL A 291 -7.16 -7.14 -16.08
CA VAL A 291 -8.61 -7.35 -16.16
C VAL A 291 -9.28 -6.86 -14.88
N ILE A 292 -10.37 -6.11 -15.06
CA ILE A 292 -11.22 -5.64 -13.98
C ILE A 292 -12.43 -6.57 -13.92
N VAL A 293 -12.59 -7.29 -12.81
CA VAL A 293 -13.75 -8.18 -12.60
C VAL A 293 -14.81 -7.46 -11.78
N ASP A 294 -16.06 -7.61 -12.20
CA ASP A 294 -17.19 -7.12 -11.42
C ASP A 294 -17.42 -8.02 -10.19
N ARG A 295 -17.81 -7.43 -9.05
CA ARG A 295 -18.01 -8.19 -7.81
C ARG A 295 -19.28 -9.05 -7.87
N GLU A 296 -20.31 -8.59 -8.56
CA GLU A 296 -21.59 -9.29 -8.68
C GLU A 296 -21.59 -10.26 -9.87
N HIS A 297 -20.83 -9.94 -10.92
CA HIS A 297 -20.69 -10.76 -12.13
C HIS A 297 -19.21 -11.06 -12.39
N ILE A 298 -18.69 -12.09 -11.73
CA ILE A 298 -17.26 -12.43 -11.79
C ILE A 298 -16.99 -13.23 -13.06
N GLU A 299 -16.35 -12.59 -14.03
CA GLU A 299 -15.94 -13.21 -15.28
C GLU A 299 -14.54 -12.76 -15.65
N VAL A 300 -13.65 -13.72 -15.91
CA VAL A 300 -12.33 -13.47 -16.48
C VAL A 300 -12.33 -13.98 -17.92
N PRO A 301 -12.12 -13.10 -18.92
CA PRO A 301 -12.08 -13.51 -20.32
C PRO A 301 -10.98 -14.57 -20.54
N PRO A 302 -11.27 -15.71 -21.19
CA PRO A 302 -10.29 -16.77 -21.42
C PRO A 302 -9.01 -16.29 -22.14
N GLU A 303 -9.16 -15.32 -23.06
CA GLU A 303 -8.08 -14.71 -23.82
C GLU A 303 -7.13 -13.84 -22.97
N PHE A 304 -7.54 -13.44 -21.75
CA PHE A 304 -6.68 -12.67 -20.86
C PHE A 304 -5.36 -13.40 -20.58
N MET A 305 -5.39 -14.73 -20.53
CA MET A 305 -4.20 -15.51 -20.26
C MET A 305 -3.33 -15.78 -21.48
N SER A 306 -3.90 -15.73 -22.70
CA SER A 306 -3.18 -15.99 -23.95
C SER A 306 -2.63 -14.71 -24.59
N THR A 307 -3.23 -13.55 -24.32
CA THR A 307 -2.70 -12.25 -24.78
C THR A 307 -1.33 -11.95 -24.16
N PRO A 308 -0.35 -11.45 -24.91
CA PRO A 308 0.95 -11.08 -24.34
C PRO A 308 0.83 -9.86 -23.43
N TYR A 309 1.69 -9.79 -22.40
CA TYR A 309 1.84 -8.59 -21.59
C TYR A 309 2.42 -7.47 -22.44
N VAL A 310 1.84 -6.28 -22.35
CA VAL A 310 2.31 -5.06 -23.03
C VAL A 310 3.17 -4.26 -22.06
N PRO A 311 4.48 -4.13 -22.28
CA PRO A 311 5.35 -3.38 -21.38
C PRO A 311 4.87 -1.95 -21.16
N VAL A 312 4.76 -1.54 -19.90
CA VAL A 312 4.50 -0.14 -19.53
C VAL A 312 5.76 0.68 -19.79
N ASP A 313 5.59 1.93 -20.25
CA ASP A 313 6.71 2.84 -20.48
C ASP A 313 7.59 2.96 -19.23
N LYS A 314 8.91 2.98 -19.43
CA LYS A 314 9.87 2.98 -18.33
C LYS A 314 9.75 4.20 -17.44
N THR A 315 9.43 5.37 -18.00
CA THR A 315 9.27 6.60 -17.23
C THR A 315 8.04 6.51 -16.34
N ILE A 316 6.90 6.06 -16.88
CA ILE A 316 5.66 5.80 -16.14
C ILE A 316 5.93 4.79 -15.02
N ARG A 317 6.46 3.61 -15.34
CA ARG A 317 6.71 2.56 -14.35
C ARG A 317 7.64 3.04 -13.24
N ASN A 318 8.72 3.76 -13.58
CA ASN A 318 9.68 4.25 -12.59
C ASN A 318 9.06 5.21 -11.57
N ARG A 319 8.02 5.97 -11.93
CA ARG A 319 7.29 6.84 -10.99
C ARG A 319 6.57 6.08 -9.89
N TYR A 320 6.37 4.77 -10.03
CA TYR A 320 5.81 3.90 -9.00
C TYR A 320 6.87 3.15 -8.19
N SER A 321 8.16 3.35 -8.45
CA SER A 321 9.23 2.75 -7.65
C SER A 321 9.33 3.40 -6.28
N ILE A 322 9.81 2.65 -5.28
CA ILE A 322 10.08 3.16 -3.93
C ILE A 322 11.06 4.34 -3.93
N ALA A 323 12.02 4.34 -4.86
CA ALA A 323 12.99 5.42 -5.01
C ALA A 323 12.32 6.72 -5.44
N TYR A 324 11.49 6.66 -6.50
CA TYR A 324 10.75 7.84 -6.96
C TYR A 324 9.75 8.32 -5.91
N PHE A 325 9.03 7.39 -5.27
CA PHE A 325 8.13 7.69 -4.16
C PHE A 325 8.81 8.50 -3.06
N VAL A 326 10.00 8.07 -2.61
CA VAL A 326 10.77 8.80 -1.61
C VAL A 326 11.17 10.18 -2.12
N LEU A 327 11.71 10.30 -3.33
CA LEU A 327 12.14 11.59 -3.86
C LEU A 327 10.99 12.58 -3.97
N GLU A 328 9.83 12.12 -4.39
CA GLU A 328 8.65 12.95 -4.59
C GLU A 328 8.03 13.39 -3.27
N VAL A 329 7.85 12.47 -2.32
CA VAL A 329 7.33 12.79 -0.98
C VAL A 329 8.25 13.78 -0.27
N LEU A 330 9.57 13.69 -0.49
CA LEU A 330 10.54 14.62 0.08
C LEU A 330 10.69 15.93 -0.74
N GLY A 331 9.96 16.09 -1.85
CA GLY A 331 9.96 17.31 -2.68
C GLY A 331 11.21 17.51 -3.54
N VAL A 332 11.89 16.43 -3.94
CA VAL A 332 13.18 16.44 -4.66
C VAL A 332 13.02 16.25 -6.18
N THR A 333 11.85 15.82 -6.65
CA THR A 333 11.60 15.57 -8.09
C THR A 333 11.50 16.86 -8.92
N GLY A 334 11.23 18.01 -8.29
CA GLY A 334 11.06 19.30 -8.99
C GLY A 334 9.76 19.43 -9.78
N GLU A 335 8.94 18.38 -9.82
CA GLU A 335 7.62 18.39 -10.43
C GLU A 335 6.61 19.06 -9.49
N LYS A 336 5.81 19.98 -10.03
CA LYS A 336 4.71 20.64 -9.28
C LYS A 336 3.39 19.88 -9.39
N GLU A 337 3.26 19.00 -10.37
CA GLU A 337 2.04 18.27 -10.66
C GLU A 337 2.31 16.76 -10.73
N HIS A 338 1.48 15.98 -10.04
CA HIS A 338 1.62 14.54 -9.91
C HIS A 338 0.64 13.83 -10.87
N HIS A 339 1.03 13.66 -12.12
CA HIS A 339 0.16 13.09 -13.16
C HIS A 339 0.10 11.56 -13.12
N TYR A 340 -0.63 10.98 -12.18
CA TYR A 340 -0.84 9.52 -12.13
C TYR A 340 -2.13 9.07 -12.82
N TYR A 341 -3.08 9.99 -12.99
CA TYR A 341 -4.33 9.73 -13.70
C TYR A 341 -4.24 10.33 -15.09
N VAL A 342 -4.68 9.54 -16.07
CA VAL A 342 -5.01 10.06 -17.39
C VAL A 342 -6.45 10.54 -17.26
N GLY A 343 -6.65 11.86 -17.11
CA GLY A 343 -7.98 12.42 -17.00
C GLY A 343 -8.87 11.96 -18.16
N THR A 344 -10.19 11.90 -17.94
CA THR A 344 -11.21 11.71 -18.98
C THR A 344 -11.27 12.92 -19.93
N ASN A 345 -10.16 13.31 -20.53
CA ASN A 345 -10.12 14.20 -21.68
C ASN A 345 -10.23 13.35 -22.96
N SER A 346 -11.35 12.64 -23.09
CA SER A 346 -11.81 12.07 -24.37
C SER A 346 -13.30 11.69 -24.35
N GLU A 347 -14.15 12.42 -23.62
CA GLU A 347 -15.52 12.67 -24.11
C GLU A 347 -15.47 13.90 -25.03
N GLY A 348 -14.69 13.76 -26.11
CA GLY A 348 -14.61 14.72 -27.19
C GLY A 348 -15.42 14.18 -28.36
N LYS A 349 -16.67 14.65 -28.47
CA LYS A 349 -17.46 14.81 -29.69
C LYS A 349 -16.93 14.07 -30.93
N GLN A 350 -17.65 13.05 -31.35
CA GLN A 350 -18.16 12.98 -32.73
C GLN A 350 -19.58 12.41 -32.71
#